data_AF-A0A249K897-F1
#
_entry.id   AF-A0A249K897-F1
#
_cell.length_a   1.000
_cell.length_b   1.000
_cell.length_c   1.000
_cell.angle_alpha   90.00
_cell.angle_beta   90.00
_cell.angle_gamma   90.00
#
_symmetry.space_group_name_H-M   'P 1'
#
loop_
_entity.id
_entity.type
_entity.pdbx_description
1 polymer ?
#
loop_
_entity_poly.entity_id
_entity_poly.type
_entity_poly.pdbx_seq_one_letter_code
_entity_poly.pdbx_strand_id
1 'polypeptide(L)'
;MGNVAKPKQVVDIPQAELDRYEKLDQEWREYNIAAPARRALVDAKLYKVSDLRKISLAELEGLHGMGKSAVARLKVLMNAKKIKFRP
;
A
#
# COMPACT_ATOMS: atom_id res chain seq x y z
N MET A 1 -5.17 -37.42 -12.18
CA MET A 1 -4.57 -36.42 -11.28
C MET A 1 -5.13 -35.05 -11.68
N GLY A 2 -6.21 -34.61 -11.03
CA GLY A 2 -6.88 -33.35 -11.38
C GLY A 2 -6.24 -32.20 -10.61
N ASN A 3 -5.35 -31.44 -11.26
CA ASN A 3 -4.84 -30.20 -10.70
C ASN A 3 -5.66 -29.05 -11.27
N VAL A 4 -6.80 -28.74 -10.62
CA VAL A 4 -7.63 -27.58 -10.96
C VAL A 4 -6.93 -26.36 -10.40
N ALA A 5 -6.04 -25.77 -11.19
CA ALA A 5 -5.44 -24.48 -10.88
C ALA A 5 -6.58 -23.45 -10.73
N LYS A 6 -6.76 -22.97 -9.51
CA LYS A 6 -7.75 -21.96 -9.13
C LYS A 6 -7.65 -20.78 -10.11
N PRO A 7 -8.75 -20.32 -10.76
CA PRO A 7 -8.68 -19.22 -11.70
C PRO A 7 -8.17 -17.99 -10.94
N LYS A 8 -6.98 -17.53 -11.31
CA LYS A 8 -6.39 -16.29 -10.82
C LYS A 8 -7.31 -15.20 -11.33
N GLN A 9 -8.18 -14.70 -10.45
CA GLN A 9 -9.14 -13.63 -10.69
C GLN A 9 -8.43 -12.51 -11.45
N VAL A 10 -8.60 -12.50 -12.77
CA VAL A 10 -8.10 -11.44 -13.65
C VAL A 10 -9.08 -10.32 -13.40
N VAL A 11 -8.75 -9.48 -12.42
CA VAL A 11 -9.45 -8.21 -12.27
C VAL A 11 -9.10 -7.41 -13.51
N ASP A 12 -10.06 -7.23 -14.42
CA ASP A 12 -9.97 -6.34 -15.59
C ASP A 12 -9.87 -4.89 -15.10
N ILE A 13 -8.73 -4.56 -14.50
CA ILE A 13 -8.39 -3.19 -14.14
C ILE A 13 -7.97 -2.50 -15.45
N PRO A 14 -8.63 -1.40 -15.85
CA PRO A 14 -8.25 -0.66 -17.04
C PRO A 14 -6.77 -0.26 -17.01
N GLN A 15 -6.07 -0.35 -18.14
CA GLN A 15 -4.65 0.00 -18.25
C GLN A 15 -4.34 1.41 -17.70
N ALA A 16 -5.24 2.37 -17.95
CA ALA A 16 -5.12 3.74 -17.42
C ALA A 16 -5.11 3.81 -15.88
N GLU A 17 -5.81 2.88 -15.22
CA GLU A 17 -5.84 2.81 -13.76
C GLU A 17 -4.56 2.19 -13.21
N LEU A 18 -4.01 1.16 -13.90
CA LEU A 18 -2.69 0.62 -13.60
C LEU A 18 -1.62 1.71 -13.69
N ASP A 19 -1.58 2.45 -14.80
CA ASP A 19 -0.60 3.53 -15.01
C ASP A 19 -0.70 4.62 -13.93
N ARG A 20 -1.91 4.88 -13.42
CA ARG A 20 -2.13 5.81 -12.31
C ARG A 20 -1.52 5.29 -11.01
N TYR A 21 -1.74 4.02 -10.65
CA TYR A 21 -1.09 3.43 -9.48
C TYR A 21 0.42 3.39 -9.64
N GLU A 22 0.94 3.04 -10.82
CA GLU A 22 2.39 2.97 -11.05
C GLU A 22 3.10 4.31 -10.86
N LYS A 23 2.45 5.41 -11.22
CA LYS A 23 3.00 6.77 -11.02
C LYS A 23 2.91 7.21 -9.56
N LEU A 24 1.86 6.81 -8.84
CA LEU A 24 1.60 7.24 -7.47
C LEU A 24 2.23 6.34 -6.41
N ASP A 25 2.57 5.09 -6.77
CA ASP A 25 3.11 4.07 -5.87
C ASP A 25 4.63 3.87 -5.96
N GLN A 26 5.33 4.68 -6.76
CA GLN A 26 6.78 4.56 -7.00
C GLN A 26 7.59 4.51 -5.69
N GLU A 27 7.37 5.48 -4.79
CA GLU A 27 8.08 5.53 -3.50
C GLU A 27 7.79 4.26 -2.67
N TRP A 28 6.56 3.73 -2.72
CA TRP A 28 6.21 2.50 -2.00
C TRP A 28 6.82 1.24 -2.61
N ARG A 29 7.05 1.21 -3.93
CA ARG A 29 7.74 0.11 -4.62
C ARG A 29 9.20 0.03 -4.20
N GLU A 30 9.88 1.17 -4.10
CA GLU A 30 11.28 1.24 -3.62
C GLU A 30 11.43 0.65 -2.22
N TYR A 31 10.40 0.80 -1.37
CA TYR A 31 10.37 0.24 -0.03
C TYR A 31 9.87 -1.22 0.05
N ASN A 32 9.72 -1.90 -1.09
CA ASN A 32 9.25 -3.28 -1.17
C ASN A 32 7.90 -3.52 -0.46
N ILE A 33 7.02 -2.52 -0.47
CA ILE A 33 5.65 -2.67 0.05
C ILE A 33 4.84 -3.54 -0.91
N ALA A 34 4.08 -4.49 -0.39
CA ALA A 34 3.28 -5.42 -1.19
C ALA A 34 2.20 -4.69 -2.01
N ALA A 35 1.90 -5.19 -3.21
CA ALA A 35 0.95 -4.55 -4.14
C ALA A 35 -0.44 -4.23 -3.53
N PRO A 36 -1.06 -5.09 -2.71
CA PRO A 36 -2.32 -4.77 -2.05
C PRO A 36 -2.22 -3.55 -1.12
N ALA A 37 -1.14 -3.45 -0.34
CA ALA A 37 -0.91 -2.32 0.56
C ALA A 37 -0.59 -1.03 -0.21
N ARG A 38 0.15 -1.11 -1.32
CA ARG A 38 0.41 0.05 -2.18
C ARG A 38 -0.88 0.64 -2.75
N ARG A 39 -1.79 -0.21 -3.25
CA ARG A 39 -3.12 0.22 -3.73
C ARG A 39 -3.90 0.91 -2.62
N ALA A 40 -3.95 0.29 -1.43
CA ALA A 40 -4.61 0.87 -0.26
C ALA A 40 -4.06 2.26 0.12
N LEU A 41 -2.74 2.46 0.03
CA LEU A 41 -2.10 3.76 0.26
C LEU A 41 -2.52 4.79 -0.80
N VAL A 42 -2.50 4.42 -2.09
CA VAL A 42 -2.92 5.31 -3.19
C VAL A 42 -4.41 5.68 -3.09
N ASP A 43 -5.26 4.74 -2.72
CA ASP A 43 -6.70 4.95 -2.50
C ASP A 43 -6.95 5.91 -1.34
N ALA A 44 -6.16 5.80 -0.27
CA ALA A 44 -6.15 6.72 0.86
C ALA A 44 -5.46 8.08 0.56
N LYS A 45 -5.03 8.30 -0.69
CA LYS A 45 -4.28 9.50 -1.14
C LYS A 45 -2.95 9.72 -0.38
N LEU A 46 -2.30 8.63 -0.01
CA LEU A 46 -1.00 8.58 0.65
C LEU A 46 0.05 8.16 -0.37
N TYR A 47 0.69 9.13 -1.02
CA TYR A 47 1.61 8.87 -2.13
C TYR A 47 3.07 8.79 -1.70
N LYS A 48 3.36 9.25 -0.47
CA LYS A 48 4.71 9.29 0.10
C LYS A 48 4.71 9.03 1.60
N VAL A 49 5.87 8.67 2.14
CA VAL A 49 6.03 8.42 3.59
C VAL A 49 5.59 9.64 4.42
N SER A 50 5.80 10.86 3.93
CA SER A 50 5.36 12.08 4.61
C SER A 50 3.84 12.23 4.75
N ASP A 51 3.05 11.62 3.87
CA ASP A 51 1.59 11.69 3.95
C ASP A 51 1.04 10.87 5.11
N LEU A 52 1.82 9.90 5.64
CA LEU A 52 1.44 9.13 6.82
C LEU A 52 1.23 9.99 8.08
N ARG A 53 1.72 11.24 8.09
CA ARG A 53 1.43 12.21 9.17
C ARG A 53 -0.03 12.70 9.17
N LYS A 54 -0.77 12.50 8.07
CA LYS A 54 -2.16 12.93 7.90
C LYS A 54 -3.15 11.95 8.54
N ILE A 55 -2.73 10.71 8.74
CA ILE A 55 -3.55 9.64 9.28
C ILE A 55 -2.97 9.09 10.58
N SER A 56 -3.84 8.50 11.38
CA SER A 56 -3.50 7.76 12.59
C SER A 56 -3.06 6.33 12.24
N LEU A 57 -2.44 5.66 13.21
CA LEU A 57 -2.09 4.25 13.06
C LEU A 57 -3.33 3.36 12.87
N ALA A 58 -4.42 3.66 13.57
CA ALA A 58 -5.66 2.90 13.47
C ALA A 58 -6.30 3.03 12.07
N GLU A 59 -6.28 4.22 11.48
CA GLU A 59 -6.74 4.43 10.10
C GLU A 59 -5.87 3.66 9.10
N LEU A 60 -4.54 3.65 9.29
CA LEU A 60 -3.66 2.84 8.45
C LEU A 60 -3.99 1.35 8.54
N GLU A 61 -4.12 0.83 9.76
CA GLU A 61 -4.43 -0.58 10.02
C GLU A 61 -5.84 -0.97 9.53
N GLY A 62 -6.75 -0.01 9.43
CA GLY A 62 -8.09 -0.19 8.85
C GLY A 62 -8.16 -0.17 7.33
N LEU A 63 -7.08 0.19 6.61
CA LEU A 63 -7.09 0.23 5.15
C LEU A 63 -7.24 -1.17 4.55
N HIS A 64 -8.18 -1.33 3.63
CA HIS A 64 -8.44 -2.60 2.96
C HIS A 64 -7.22 -3.02 2.10
N GLY A 65 -6.62 -4.17 2.43
CA GLY A 65 -5.37 -4.63 1.80
C GLY A 65 -4.11 -4.28 2.58
N MET A 66 -4.22 -3.59 3.72
CA MET A 66 -3.10 -3.35 4.63
C MET A 66 -2.84 -4.55 5.53
N GLY A 67 -1.67 -5.17 5.37
CA GLY A 67 -1.23 -6.28 6.22
C GLY A 67 -0.29 -5.86 7.34
N LYS A 68 -0.17 -6.68 8.39
CA LYS A 68 0.76 -6.47 9.52
C LYS A 68 2.20 -6.20 9.07
N SER A 69 2.66 -6.88 8.01
CA SER A 69 3.98 -6.70 7.43
C SER A 69 4.17 -5.32 6.80
N ALA A 70 3.17 -4.81 6.07
CA ALA A 70 3.21 -3.48 5.48
C ALA A 70 3.21 -2.40 6.57
N VAL A 71 2.37 -2.54 7.59
CA VAL A 71 2.33 -1.61 8.74
C VAL A 71 3.68 -1.56 9.45
N ALA A 72 4.31 -2.71 9.71
CA ALA A 72 5.63 -2.76 10.33
C ALA A 72 6.70 -2.04 9.48
N ARG A 73 6.70 -2.27 8.15
CA ARG A 73 7.60 -1.56 7.23
C ARG A 73 7.36 -0.05 7.24
N LEU A 74 6.11 0.39 7.19
CA LEU A 74 5.76 1.81 7.24
C LEU A 74 6.23 2.45 8.55
N LYS A 75 6.06 1.78 9.70
CA LYS A 75 6.59 2.25 10.99
C LYS A 75 8.10 2.46 10.96
N VAL A 76 8.86 1.53 10.36
CA VAL A 76 10.32 1.66 10.20
C VAL A 76 10.69 2.85 9.32
N LEU A 77 10.00 3.04 8.19
CA LEU A 77 10.22 4.18 7.29
C LEU A 77 9.92 5.52 7.96
N MET A 78 8.84 5.58 8.73
CA MET A 78 8.48 6.78 9.48
C MET A 78 9.53 7.12 10.53
N ASN A 79 10.02 6.12 11.25
CA ASN A 79 11.09 6.31 12.23
C ASN A 79 12.39 6.80 11.57
N ALA A 80 12.77 6.22 10.42
CA ALA A 80 13.93 6.66 9.64
C ALA A 80 13.80 8.12 9.18
N LYS A 81 12.60 8.56 8.81
CA LYS A 81 12.30 9.96 8.43
C LYS A 81 11.98 10.86 9.63
N LYS A 82 12.06 10.37 10.87
CA LYS A 82 11.70 11.08 12.12
C LYS A 82 10.29 11.68 12.11
N ILE A 83 9.34 10.99 11.49
CA ILE A 83 7.93 11.39 11.45
C ILE A 83 7.08 10.42 12.25
N LYS A 84 5.91 10.88 12.69
CA LYS A 84 4.95 10.09 13.46
C LYS A 84 3.59 10.16 12.81
N PHE A 85 2.75 9.16 13.08
CA PHE A 85 1.35 9.21 12.70
C PHE A 85 0.68 10.39 13.39
N ARG A 86 -0.46 10.79 12.84
CA ARG A 86 -1.38 11.68 13.54
C ARG A 86 -1.75 11.04 14.89
N PRO A 87 -1.70 11.80 16.00
CA PRO A 87 -2.15 11.32 17.30
C PRO A 87 -3.60 10.86 17.26
#